data_AF-A0A1V3XXX3-F1
#
_entry.id   AF-A0A1V3XXX3-F1
#
_cell.length_a   1.000
_cell.length_b   1.000
_cell.length_c   1.000
_cell.angle_alpha   90.00
_cell.angle_beta   90.00
_cell.angle_gamma   90.00
#
_symmetry.space_group_name_H-M   'P 1'
#
loop_
_entity.id
_entity.type
_entity.pdbx_description
1 polymer ?
#
loop_
_entity_poly.entity_id
_entity_poly.type
_entity_poly.pdbx_seq_one_letter_code
_entity_poly.pdbx_strand_id
1 'polypeptide(L)'
;MAVELLRVVAESTGNGNYAVIVDPSRRLQGRGAWLHPEPRCLQQAIRRRAFTRALRITGSPDTSAVVEHISGFSTEQQNRQQRT
;
A
#
# COMPACT_ATOMS: atom_id res chain seq x y z
N MET A 1 -1.75 -16.14 14.95
CA MET A 1 -0.69 -15.59 14.08
C MET A 1 -1.16 -14.24 13.59
N ALA A 2 -0.53 -13.15 14.02
CA ALA A 2 -0.92 -11.81 13.57
C ALA A 2 -0.36 -11.60 12.16
N VAL A 3 -1.24 -11.43 11.17
CA VAL A 3 -0.82 -10.98 9.85
C VAL A 3 -0.45 -9.51 9.96
N GLU A 4 0.81 -9.17 9.69
CA GLU A 4 1.21 -7.77 9.59
C GLU A 4 0.55 -7.18 8.34
N LEU A 5 -0.34 -6.22 8.54
CA LEU A 5 -1.06 -5.55 7.47
C LEU A 5 -0.55 -4.12 7.32
N LEU A 6 -0.28 -3.74 6.08
CA LEU A 6 0.11 -2.41 5.68
C LEU A 6 -1.13 -1.57 5.41
N ARG A 7 -1.30 -0.47 6.15
CA ARG A 7 -2.33 0.53 5.82
C ARG A 7 -1.83 1.36 4.65
N VAL A 8 -2.67 1.50 3.63
CA VAL A 8 -2.47 2.45 2.54
C VAL A 8 -3.63 3.44 2.51
N VAL A 9 -3.37 4.68 2.10
CA VAL A 9 -4.39 5.73 2.01
C VAL A 9 -4.33 6.41 0.65
N ALA A 10 -5.46 6.97 0.22
CA ALA A 10 -5.49 7.84 -0.94
C ALA A 10 -5.16 9.28 -0.52
N GLU A 11 -4.15 9.85 -1.14
CA GLU A 11 -3.81 11.27 -1.07
C GLU A 11 -4.20 11.94 -2.40
N SER A 12 -4.89 13.07 -2.34
CA SER A 12 -5.20 13.82 -3.57
C SER A 12 -3.99 14.65 -3.96
N THR A 13 -3.51 14.47 -5.19
CA THR A 13 -2.38 15.24 -5.74
C THR A 13 -2.82 16.51 -6.47
N GLY A 14 -4.12 16.83 -6.43
CA GLY A 14 -4.74 17.90 -7.20
C GLY A 14 -5.30 17.41 -8.53
N ASN A 15 -6.12 18.25 -9.18
CA ASN A 15 -6.68 18.03 -10.52
C ASN A 15 -7.47 16.71 -10.70
N GLY A 16 -8.06 16.19 -9.61
CA GLY A 16 -8.80 14.92 -9.63
C GLY A 16 -7.93 13.66 -9.66
N ASN A 17 -6.61 13.81 -9.51
CA ASN A 17 -5.68 12.70 -9.40
C ASN A 17 -5.43 12.30 -7.95
N TYR A 18 -5.01 11.06 -7.78
CA TYR A 18 -4.76 10.45 -6.47
C TYR A 18 -3.47 9.64 -6.49
N ALA A 19 -2.73 9.70 -5.40
CA ALA A 19 -1.64 8.78 -5.09
C ALA A 19 -2.08 7.83 -3.96
N VAL A 20 -1.63 6.59 -4.03
CA VAL A 20 -1.73 5.64 -2.92
C VAL A 20 -0.42 5.70 -2.16
N ILE A 21 -0.49 6.11 -0.90
CA ILE A 21 0.65 6.22 -0.01
C ILE A 21 0.51 5.27 1.17
N VAL A 22 1.64 4.91 1.77
CA VAL A 22 1.70 4.00 2.92
C VAL A 22 1.54 4.79 4.21
N ASP A 23 0.76 4.26 5.15
CA ASP A 23 0.61 4.84 6.49
C ASP A 23 0.93 3.82 7.59
N PRO A 24 2.23 3.60 7.89
CA PRO A 24 2.63 2.64 8.91
C PRO A 24 2.13 3.04 10.30
N SER A 25 2.06 4.35 10.56
CA SER A 25 1.69 4.91 11.87
C SER A 25 0.18 5.07 12.06
N ARG A 26 -0.64 4.84 11.03
CA ARG A 26 -2.10 5.01 11.05
C ARG A 26 -2.53 6.45 11.39
N ARG A 27 -1.76 7.44 10.95
CA ARG A 27 -1.96 8.87 11.28
C ARG A 27 -2.54 9.70 10.13
N LEU A 28 -2.53 9.17 8.91
CA LEU A 28 -2.97 9.93 7.75
C LEU A 28 -4.49 9.98 7.66
N GLN A 29 -5.00 11.19 7.50
CA GLN A 29 -6.42 11.48 7.27
C GLN A 29 -6.86 11.00 5.89
N GLY A 30 -8.10 10.52 5.79
CA GLY A 30 -8.67 10.05 4.54
C GLY A 30 -9.07 8.57 4.55
N ARG A 31 -9.49 8.08 3.38
CA ARG A 31 -9.93 6.69 3.20
C ARG A 31 -8.71 5.79 3.15
N GLY A 32 -8.74 4.74 3.98
CA GLY A 32 -7.65 3.76 4.07
C GLY A 32 -8.08 2.38 3.60
N ALA A 33 -7.13 1.62 3.10
CA ALA A 33 -7.25 0.21 2.76
C ALA A 33 -6.09 -0.57 3.40
N TRP A 34 -6.26 -1.88 3.51
CA TRP A 34 -5.26 -2.78 4.07
C TRP A 34 -4.71 -3.67 2.97
N LEU A 35 -3.39 -3.88 3.01
CA LEU A 35 -2.65 -4.69 2.06
C LEU A 35 -1.65 -5.55 2.83
N HIS A 36 -1.42 -6.78 2.38
CA HIS A 36 -0.28 -7.54 2.88
C HIS A 36 1.03 -6.93 2.33
N PRO A 37 2.10 -6.84 3.13
CA PRO A 37 3.39 -6.33 2.68
C PRO A 37 4.14 -7.35 1.79
N GLU A 38 3.43 -7.95 0.83
CA GLU A 38 3.97 -8.92 -0.12
C GLU A 38 3.82 -8.39 -1.56
N PRO A 39 4.87 -8.46 -2.40
CA PRO A 39 4.81 -7.99 -3.79
C PRO A 39 3.67 -8.62 -4.59
N ARG A 40 3.34 -9.89 -4.35
CA ARG A 40 2.24 -10.59 -5.04
C ARG A 40 0.88 -9.98 -4.73
N CYS A 41 0.63 -9.63 -3.46
CA CYS A 41 -0.60 -8.97 -3.05
C CYS A 41 -0.72 -7.57 -3.68
N LEU A 42 0.37 -6.81 -3.72
CA LEU A 42 0.40 -5.51 -4.40
C LEU A 42 0.07 -5.64 -5.89
N GLN A 43 0.74 -6.54 -6.61
CA GLN A 43 0.51 -6.75 -8.04
C GLN A 43 -0.93 -7.16 -8.34
N GLN A 44 -1.52 -8.02 -7.51
CA GLN A 44 -2.93 -8.38 -7.63
C GLN A 44 -3.86 -7.19 -7.37
N ALA A 45 -3.55 -6.36 -6.36
CA ALA A 45 -4.33 -5.16 -6.05
C ALA A 45 -4.30 -4.13 -7.19
N ILE A 46 -3.14 -3.91 -7.80
CA ILE A 46 -2.97 -3.04 -8.98
C ILE A 46 -3.77 -3.60 -10.16
N ARG A 47 -3.52 -4.87 -10.53
CA ARG A 47 -4.15 -5.51 -11.70
C ARG A 47 -5.68 -5.52 -11.62
N ARG A 48 -6.23 -5.70 -10.42
CA ARG A 48 -7.68 -5.76 -10.18
C ARG A 48 -8.33 -4.40 -9.91
N ARG A 49 -7.55 -3.30 -9.97
CA ARG A 49 -7.98 -1.96 -9.56
C ARG A 49 -8.65 -2.00 -8.18
N ALA A 50 -7.99 -2.64 -7.22
CA ALA A 50 -8.54 -2.80 -5.88
C ALA A 50 -8.49 -1.49 -5.09
N PHE A 51 -7.44 -0.69 -5.26
CA PHE A 51 -7.28 0.60 -4.57
C PHE A 51 -8.37 1.60 -4.95
N THR A 52 -8.76 1.67 -6.23
CA THR A 52 -9.83 2.58 -6.66
C THR A 52 -11.15 2.26 -5.98
N ARG A 53 -11.48 0.98 -5.85
CA ARG A 53 -12.69 0.51 -5.17
C ARG A 53 -12.61 0.69 -3.65
N ALA A 54 -11.51 0.29 -3.03
CA ALA A 54 -11.34 0.34 -1.58
C ALA A 54 -11.25 1.78 -1.05
N LEU A 55 -10.51 2.64 -1.77
CA LEU A 55 -10.30 4.04 -1.41
C LEU A 55 -11.39 4.95 -1.99
N ARG A 56 -12.26 4.42 -2.84
CA ARG A 56 -13.38 5.12 -3.51
C ARG A 56 -12.90 6.37 -4.25
N ILE A 57 -11.88 6.18 -5.09
CA ILE A 57 -11.26 7.20 -5.93
C ILE A 57 -11.46 6.85 -7.42
N THR A 58 -11.44 7.87 -8.27
CA THR A 58 -11.58 7.75 -9.72
C THR A 58 -10.22 7.71 -10.41
N GLY A 59 -10.16 7.09 -11.59
CA GLY A 59 -8.94 7.01 -12.39
C GLY A 59 -7.97 5.91 -11.93
N SER A 60 -6.75 5.95 -12.47
CA SER A 60 -5.66 5.07 -12.04
C SER A 60 -4.77 5.86 -11.08
N PRO A 61 -4.74 5.53 -9.79
CA PRO A 61 -3.89 6.25 -8.86
C PRO A 61 -2.43 5.89 -9.08
N ASP A 62 -1.52 6.80 -8.73
CA ASP A 62 -0.10 6.49 -8.64
C ASP A 62 0.14 5.56 -7.44
N THR A 63 0.80 4.42 -7.66
CA THR A 63 1.10 3.43 -6.62
C THR A 63 2.59 3.31 -6.32
N SER A 64 3.42 4.20 -6.88
CA SER A 64 4.88 4.13 -6.80
C SER A 64 5.39 4.08 -5.35
N ALA A 65 4.82 4.88 -4.45
CA ALA A 65 5.17 4.89 -3.03
C ALA A 65 4.94 3.52 -2.34
N VAL A 66 3.88 2.81 -2.70
CA VAL A 66 3.59 1.47 -2.14
C VAL A 66 4.56 0.42 -2.70
N VAL A 67 4.89 0.52 -3.99
CA VAL A 67 5.85 -0.38 -4.65
C VAL A 67 7.22 -0.26 -3.99
N GLU A 68 7.70 0.96 -3.80
CA GLU A 68 8.99 1.24 -3.15
C GLU A 68 9.01 0.69 -1.72
N HIS A 69 7.95 0.95 -0.94
CA HIS A 69 7.86 0.50 0.43
C HIS A 69 7.86 -1.03 0.57
N ILE A 70 7.10 -1.75 -0.27
CA ILE A 70 7.04 -3.23 -0.22
C ILE A 70 8.36 -3.86 -0.68
N SER A 71 9.04 -3.22 -1.63
CA SER A 71 10.37 -3.64 -2.06
C SER A 71 11.40 -3.50 -0.93
N GLY A 72 11.31 -2.42 -0.15
CA GLY A 72 12.10 -2.23 1.08
C GLY A 72 11.75 -3.22 2.20
N PHE A 73 10.46 -3.41 2.48
CA PHE A 73 9.97 -4.32 3.53
C PHE A 73 10.39 -5.76 3.32
N SER A 74 10.41 -6.21 2.07
CA SER A 74 10.86 -7.57 1.71
C SER A 74 12.30 -7.82 2.16
N THR A 75 13.16 -6.80 2.07
CA THR A 75 14.57 -6.87 2.50
C THR A 75 14.70 -6.93 4.02
N GLU A 76 13.92 -6.13 4.76
CA GLU A 76 13.95 -6.12 6.23
C GLU A 76 13.33 -7.38 6.85
N GLN A 77 12.22 -7.87 6.31
CA GLN A 77 11.56 -9.10 6.75
C GLN A 77 12.46 -10.33 6.55
N GLN A 78 13.15 -10.42 5.41
CA GLN A 78 14.11 -11.51 5.14
C GLN A 78 15.33 -11.46 6.08
N ASN A 79 15.82 -10.27 6.43
CA ASN A 79 16.92 -10.12 7.38
C ASN A 79 16.50 -10.51 8.81
N ARG A 80 15.26 -10.16 9.20
CA ARG A 80 14.71 -10.50 10.52
C ARG A 80 14.47 -12.00 10.71
N GLN A 81 14.15 -12.73 9.63
CA GLN A 81 13.92 -14.18 9.64
C GLN A 81 15.21 -15.02 9.63
N GLN A 82 16.37 -14.45 9.27
CA GLN A 82 17.66 -15.16 9.24
C GLN A 82 18.43 -15.11 10.56
N ARG A 83 17.92 -14.38 11.56
CA ARG A 83 18.61 -14.12 12.84
C ARG A 83 17.98 -14.83 14.05
N THR A 84 17.03 -15.73 13.79
CA THR A 84 16.42 -16.68 14.74
C THR A 84 16.80 -18.10 14.32
#